data_AF-A0A6P0F595-F1
#
_entry.id   AF-A0A6P0F595-F1
#
_cell.length_a   1.000
_cell.length_b   1.000
_cell.length_c   1.000
_cell.angle_alpha   90.00
_cell.angle_beta   90.00
_cell.angle_gamma   90.00
#
_symmetry.space_group_name_H-M   'P 1'
#
loop_
_entity.id
_entity.type
_entity.pdbx_description
1 polymer ?
#
loop_
_entity_poly.entity_id
_entity_poly.type
_entity_poly.pdbx_seq_one_letter_code
_entity_poly.pdbx_strand_id
1 'polypeptide(L)' 'MPETEMAGWRTYYTLYPFDDLHRHHRPAAIIAASMGGKFEQVLTALAPTPTDPELSDADRDVVRALGFDR' A
#
# COMPACT_ATOMS: atom_id res chain seq x y z
N MET A 1 23.29 -5.95 0.54
CA MET A 1 22.44 -6.06 -0.66
C MET A 1 23.36 -6.11 -1.86
N PRO A 2 23.30 -7.16 -2.71
CA PRO A 2 24.04 -7.24 -3.96
C PRO A 2 23.64 -6.14 -4.94
N GLU A 3 24.56 -5.73 -5.82
CA GLU A 3 24.37 -4.61 -6.76
C GLU A 3 23.21 -4.85 -7.75
N THR A 4 23.05 -6.09 -8.20
CA THR A 4 21.95 -6.52 -9.07
C THR A 4 20.59 -6.38 -8.39
N GLU A 5 20.51 -6.71 -7.11
CA GLU A 5 19.29 -6.55 -6.31
C GLU A 5 18.94 -5.06 -6.15
N MET A 6 19.93 -4.21 -5.86
CA MET A 6 19.75 -2.77 -5.72
C MET A 6 19.30 -2.10 -7.03
N ALA A 7 19.80 -2.56 -8.18
CA ALA A 7 19.36 -2.09 -9.50
C ALA A 7 17.90 -2.49 -9.80
N GLY A 8 17.48 -3.68 -9.39
CA GLY A 8 16.09 -4.13 -9.45
C GLY A 8 15.17 -3.23 -8.62
N TRP A 9 15.54 -2.95 -7.37
CA TRP A 9 14.80 -2.03 -6.50
C TRP A 9 14.70 -0.62 -7.09
N ARG A 10 15.80 -0.07 -7.63
CA ARG A 10 15.77 1.25 -8.27
C ARG A 10 14.80 1.31 -9.45
N THR A 11 14.82 0.28 -10.30
CA THR A 11 13.91 0.18 -11.45
C THR A 11 12.46 0.08 -10.99
N TYR A 12 12.19 -0.76 -9.98
CA TYR A 12 10.87 -0.92 -9.39
C TYR A 12 10.30 0.40 -8.86
N TYR A 13 11.05 1.14 -8.03
CA TYR A 13 10.58 2.42 -7.50
C TYR A 13 10.50 3.54 -8.55
N THR A 14 11.18 3.40 -9.69
CA THR A 14 11.03 4.31 -10.83
C THR A 14 9.72 4.05 -11.56
N LEU A 15 9.35 2.77 -11.75
CA LEU A 15 8.12 2.37 -12.43
C LEU A 15 6.88 2.52 -11.55
N TYR A 16 7.03 2.28 -10.25
CA TYR A 16 5.97 2.33 -9.25
C TYR A 16 6.37 3.32 -8.13
N PRO A 17 6.43 4.64 -8.44
CA PRO A 17 6.86 5.65 -7.49
C PRO A 17 5.77 5.88 -6.43
N PHE A 18 5.87 5.11 -5.35
CA PHE A 18 4.93 5.05 -4.22
C PHE A 18 3.52 4.59 -4.60
N ASP A 19 2.82 3.96 -3.65
CA ASP A 19 1.42 3.58 -3.82
C ASP A 19 0.49 4.83 -3.81
N ASP A 20 -0.78 4.65 -4.19
CA ASP A 20 -1.78 5.72 -4.19
C ASP A 20 -1.95 6.37 -2.80
N LEU A 21 -1.68 5.59 -1.73
CA LEU A 21 -1.70 6.09 -0.35
C LEU A 21 -0.72 7.25 -0.17
N HIS A 22 0.52 7.11 -0.62
CA HIS A 22 1.54 8.14 -0.50
C HIS A 22 1.39 9.26 -1.54
N ARG A 23 0.99 8.90 -2.77
CA ARG A 23 0.92 9.85 -3.88
C ARG A 23 -0.31 10.75 -3.83
N HIS A 24 -1.45 10.22 -3.40
CA HIS A 24 -2.75 10.88 -3.50
C HIS A 24 -3.44 11.02 -2.15
N HIS A 25 -3.56 9.93 -1.38
CA HIS A 25 -4.44 9.91 -0.21
C HIS A 25 -3.88 10.70 0.97
N ARG A 26 -2.58 10.56 1.28
CA ARG A 26 -1.92 11.34 2.35
C ARG A 26 -1.92 12.84 2.08
N PRO A 27 -1.51 13.34 0.88
CA PRO A 27 -1.62 14.76 0.57
C PRO A 27 -3.06 15.28 0.67
N ALA A 28 -4.04 14.53 0.16
CA ALA A 28 -5.45 14.91 0.26
C ALA A 28 -5.94 14.98 1.72
N ALA A 29 -5.55 14.03 2.56
CA ALA A 29 -5.87 14.04 3.99
C ALA A 29 -5.23 15.21 4.74
N ILE A 30 -4.00 15.61 4.38
CA ILE A 30 -3.32 16.79 4.94
C ILE A 30 -4.08 18.07 4.57
N ILE A 31 -4.48 18.22 3.30
CA ILE A 31 -5.25 19.39 2.84
C ILE A 31 -6.62 19.43 3.51
N ALA A 32 -7.32 18.29 3.61
CA ALA A 32 -8.60 18.24 4.30
C ALA A 32 -8.45 18.62 5.79
N ALA A 33 -7.37 18.20 6.44
CA ALA A 33 -7.09 18.56 7.83
C ALA A 33 -6.87 20.07 8.02
N SER A 34 -6.21 20.75 7.06
CA SER A 34 -6.05 22.21 7.12
C SER A 34 -7.36 22.97 6.95
N MET A 35 -8.39 22.33 6.38
CA MET A 35 -9.75 22.86 6.22
C MET A 35 -10.70 22.45 7.36
N GLY A 36 -10.20 21.86 8.45
CA GLY A 36 -10.99 21.44 9.61
C GLY A 36 -11.49 19.99 9.59
N GLY A 37 -11.09 19.21 8.58
CA GLY A 37 -11.28 17.76 8.58
C GLY A 37 -10.40 17.05 9.62
N LYS A 38 -10.75 15.81 9.98
CA LYS A 38 -9.90 14.97 10.82
C LYS A 38 -9.04 14.08 9.92
N PHE A 39 -7.72 14.27 9.97
CA PHE A 39 -6.76 13.55 9.14
C PHE A 39 -7.02 12.03 9.07
N GLU A 40 -7.11 11.37 10.23
CA GLU A 40 -7.32 9.91 10.30
C GLU A 40 -8.63 9.45 9.66
N GLN A 41 -9.70 10.24 9.78
CA GLN A 41 -11.00 9.90 9.19
C GLN A 41 -10.96 10.02 7.66
N VAL A 42 -10.32 11.08 7.16
CA VAL A 42 -10.17 11.30 5.72
C VAL A 42 -9.25 10.25 5.12
N LEU A 43 -8.14 9.93 5.79
CA LEU A 43 -7.20 8.92 5.34
C LEU A 43 -7.85 7.53 5.31
N THR A 44 -8.62 7.18 6.36
CA THR A 44 -9.38 5.91 6.42
C THR A 44 -10.43 5.82 5.30
N ALA A 45 -11.08 6.94 4.95
CA ALA A 45 -12.04 6.96 3.85
C ALA A 45 -11.39 6.82 2.46
N LEU A 46 -10.19 7.40 2.27
CA LEU A 46 -9.47 7.38 0.99
C LEU A 46 -8.67 6.10 0.78
N ALA A 47 -8.13 5.52 1.86
CA ALA A 47 -7.34 4.30 1.86
C ALA A 47 -7.92 3.33 2.90
N PRO A 48 -9.13 2.81 2.69
CA PRO A 48 -9.72 1.87 3.61
C PRO A 48 -8.82 0.64 3.69
N THR A 49 -8.38 0.28 4.90
CA THR A 49 -7.75 -1.01 5.11
C THR A 49 -8.77 -2.08 4.69
N PRO A 50 -8.42 -2.99 3.77
CA PRO A 50 -9.27 -4.12 3.44
C PRO A 50 -9.60 -4.82 4.75
N THR A 51 -10.87 -4.76 5.14
CA THR A 51 -11.37 -5.40 6.37
C THR A 51 -11.88 -6.80 6.07
N ASP A 52 -11.42 -7.38 4.95
CA ASP A 52 -11.90 -8.65 4.46
C ASP A 52 -11.49 -9.76 5.44
N PRO A 53 -12.43 -10.40 6.15
CA PRO A 53 -12.14 -11.54 7.01
C PRO A 53 -11.71 -12.76 6.18
N GLU A 54 -12.02 -12.74 4.89
CA GLU A 54 -11.57 -13.69 3.91
C GLU A 54 -10.32 -13.10 3.27
N LEU A 55 -9.12 -13.57 3.64
CA LEU A 55 -8.05 -13.60 2.63
C LEU A 55 -8.70 -14.12 1.35
N SER A 56 -8.70 -13.31 0.29
CA SER A 56 -9.29 -13.74 -0.96
C SER A 56 -8.67 -15.10 -1.30
N ASP A 57 -9.43 -16.03 -1.86
CA ASP A 57 -8.87 -17.35 -2.19
C ASP A 57 -7.58 -17.23 -3.01
N ALA A 58 -7.44 -16.15 -3.79
CA ALA A 58 -6.21 -15.79 -4.47
C ALA A 58 -5.04 -15.51 -3.52
N ASP A 59 -5.23 -14.76 -2.44
CA ASP A 59 -4.17 -14.51 -1.45
C ASP A 59 -3.79 -15.78 -0.70
N ARG A 60 -4.77 -16.64 -0.37
CA ARG A 60 -4.50 -17.97 0.20
C ARG A 60 -3.71 -18.86 -0.76
N ASP A 61 -4.07 -18.87 -2.03
CA ASP A 61 -3.39 -19.64 -3.07
C ASP A 61 -1.97 -19.13 -3.31
N VAL A 62 -1.76 -17.80 -3.27
CA VAL A 62 -0.42 -17.19 -3.37
C VAL A 62 0.43 -17.54 -2.15
N VAL A 63 -0.11 -17.42 -0.94
CA VAL A 63 0.59 -17.79 0.31
C VAL A 63 0.99 -19.27 0.30
N ARG A 64 0.10 -20.16 -0.19
CA ARG A 64 0.38 -21.59 -0.36
C ARG A 64 1.43 -21.85 -1.43
N ALA A 65 1.33 -21.22 -2.60
CA ALA A 65 2.28 -21.38 -3.69
C ALA A 65 3.69 -20.90 -3.32
N LEU A 66 3.78 -19.87 -2.46
CA LEU A 66 5.05 -19.34 -1.96
C LEU A 66 5.58 -20.08 -0.72
N GLY A 67 4.84 -21.05 -0.17
CA GLY A 67 5.29 -21.91 0.93
C GLY A 67 5.33 -21.24 2.30
N PHE A 68 4.52 -20.20 2.51
CA PHE A 68 4.39 -19.51 3.80
C PHE A 68 3.36 -20.15 4.76
N ASP A 69 2.61 -21.15 4.28
CA ASP A 69 1.72 -22.00 5.06
C ASP A 69 2.51 -23.22 5.60
N ARG A 70 2.80 -23.24 6.91
CA ARG A 70 3.37 -24.36 7.66
C ARG A 70 2.64 -24.54 8.98
#